data_AF-B7QNF6-F1
#
_entry.id   AF-B7QNF6-F1
#
_cell.length_a   1.000
_cell.length_b   1.000
_cell.length_c   1.000
_cell.angle_alpha   90.00
_cell.angle_beta   90.00
_cell.angle_gamma   90.00
#
_symmetry.space_group_name_H-M   'P 1'
#
loop_
_entity.id
_entity.type
_entity.pdbx_description
1 polymer ?
#
loop_
_entity_poly.entity_id
_entity_poly.type
_entity_poly.pdbx_seq_one_letter_code
_entity_poly.pdbx_strand_id
1 'polypeptide(L)'
;MSISKDTTLCVWSLKGDLLATLDTHHMNNYYGCVSPCGRFVASSGFTPDVKVWEVCFSKTGEFKEVKRAFELKGHTSGVFSFAFSNDSTRRREMASVSRDGTWKLWDCNIEYQKGQEPYLLTTGEFPCTTPSCLALSPDGRTVAIANEEDIHVFCGRTGSLNVKFEQVHSEPIVNLQFSPNGSYLAAAVGKHVLVFHNVPGFQNTIGDLEERKKNATNQSIRDRLQLQIDEARSALKSLQLKDS
;
A
#
# COMPACT_ATOMS: atom_id res chain seq x y z
N MET A 1 -4.01 14.86 9.94
CA MET A 1 -5.22 14.76 9.09
C MET A 1 -6.28 14.05 9.91
N SER A 2 -7.54 14.46 9.82
CA SER A 2 -8.68 13.68 10.30
C SER A 2 -9.68 13.49 9.17
N ILE A 3 -10.37 12.36 9.16
CA ILE A 3 -11.44 12.07 8.21
C ILE A 3 -12.70 11.72 9.01
N SER A 4 -13.81 12.35 8.65
CA SER A 4 -15.11 12.05 9.25
C SER A 4 -15.88 11.07 8.36
N LYS A 5 -16.84 10.35 8.95
CA LYS A 5 -17.68 9.36 8.27
C LYS A 5 -18.62 9.98 7.21
N ASP A 6 -18.83 11.29 7.30
CA ASP A 6 -19.51 12.09 6.28
C ASP A 6 -18.60 12.24 5.04
N THR A 7 -18.48 13.44 4.50
CA THR A 7 -17.61 13.76 3.36
C THR A 7 -16.48 14.71 3.70
N THR A 8 -16.25 15.01 4.99
CA THR A 8 -15.27 16.00 5.40
C THR A 8 -13.90 15.37 5.67
N LEU A 9 -12.87 15.97 5.07
CA LEU A 9 -11.46 15.69 5.36
C LEU A 9 -10.81 16.98 5.84
N CYS A 10 -10.26 16.93 7.05
CA CYS A 10 -9.59 18.07 7.66
C CYS A 10 -8.08 17.85 7.69
N VAL A 11 -7.34 18.86 7.21
CA VAL A 11 -5.89 18.94 7.28
C VAL A 11 -5.51 19.87 8.43
N TRP A 12 -4.63 19.41 9.29
CA TRP A 12 -4.25 20.08 10.53
C TRP A 12 -2.76 20.40 10.53
N SER A 13 -2.39 21.48 11.20
CA SER A 13 -1.01 21.81 11.52
C SER A 13 -0.52 20.92 12.66
N LEU A 14 0.80 20.78 12.82
CA LEU A 14 1.39 20.08 13.97
C LEU A 14 1.06 20.76 15.32
N LYS A 15 0.67 22.04 15.28
CA LYS A 15 0.25 22.80 16.45
C LYS A 15 -1.24 22.63 16.77
N GLY A 16 -1.99 21.92 15.93
CA GLY A 16 -3.42 21.69 16.08
C GLY A 16 -4.32 22.70 15.36
N ASP A 17 -3.76 23.59 14.55
CA ASP A 17 -4.54 24.56 13.78
C ASP A 17 -5.20 23.88 12.58
N LEU A 18 -6.46 24.18 12.31
CA LEU A 18 -7.15 23.72 11.10
C LEU A 18 -6.61 24.47 9.88
N LEU A 19 -5.89 23.78 9.00
CA LEU A 19 -5.29 24.36 7.79
C LEU A 19 -6.29 24.40 6.63
N ALA A 20 -7.00 23.29 6.41
CA ALA A 20 -7.97 23.17 5.34
C ALA A 20 -9.07 22.16 5.68
N THR A 21 -10.28 22.43 5.19
CA THR A 21 -11.40 21.49 5.18
C THR A 21 -11.76 21.21 3.73
N LEU A 22 -11.83 19.94 3.37
CA LEU A 22 -12.11 19.47 2.02
C LEU A 22 -13.36 18.61 2.02
N ASP A 23 -14.20 18.79 1.01
CA ASP A 23 -15.28 17.87 0.70
C ASP A 23 -14.74 16.77 -0.22
N THR A 24 -14.71 15.54 0.27
CA THR A 24 -14.24 14.37 -0.48
C THR A 24 -15.26 13.93 -1.52
N HIS A 25 -16.53 14.34 -1.38
CA HIS A 25 -17.64 13.91 -2.23
C HIS A 25 -17.77 12.37 -2.35
N HIS A 26 -17.42 11.63 -1.30
CA HIS A 26 -17.52 10.17 -1.27
C HIS A 26 -18.87 9.63 -0.77
N MET A 27 -19.84 10.51 -0.49
CA MET A 27 -21.05 10.27 0.33
C MET A 27 -20.72 9.83 1.77
N ASN A 28 -19.98 8.73 1.91
CA ASN A 28 -19.39 8.25 3.15
C ASN A 28 -17.92 7.92 2.92
N ASN A 29 -17.04 8.50 3.75
CA ASN A 29 -15.64 8.10 3.79
C ASN A 29 -15.48 6.78 4.56
N TYR A 30 -14.56 5.94 4.09
CA TYR A 30 -14.17 4.70 4.77
C TYR A 30 -12.76 4.78 5.32
N TYR A 31 -11.82 5.31 4.53
CA TYR A 31 -10.43 5.37 4.92
C TYR A 31 -9.76 6.63 4.40
N GLY A 32 -8.73 7.08 5.12
CA GLY A 32 -7.92 8.23 4.73
C GLY A 32 -6.51 8.06 5.26
N CYS A 33 -5.52 8.40 4.44
CA CYS A 33 -4.13 8.35 4.89
C CYS A 33 -3.28 9.44 4.24
N VAL A 34 -2.19 9.77 4.92
CA VAL A 34 -1.18 10.73 4.46
C VAL A 34 -0.07 9.93 3.78
N SER A 35 0.45 10.43 2.67
CA SER A 35 1.60 9.79 2.02
C SER A 35 2.83 9.83 2.93
N PRO A 36 3.76 8.85 2.84
CA PRO A 36 4.96 8.82 3.67
C PRO A 36 5.84 10.07 3.56
N CYS A 37 5.79 10.76 2.42
CA CYS A 37 6.49 12.02 2.19
C CYS A 37 5.75 13.27 2.74
N GLY A 38 4.56 13.13 3.31
CA GLY A 38 3.75 14.22 3.87
C GLY A 38 3.13 15.18 2.84
N ARG A 39 3.43 14.99 1.55
CA ARG A 39 2.98 15.87 0.46
C ARG A 39 1.56 15.60 0.01
N PHE A 40 1.09 14.36 0.09
CA PHE A 40 -0.22 13.97 -0.39
C PHE A 40 -1.11 13.48 0.73
N VAL A 41 -2.40 13.77 0.59
CA VAL A 41 -3.47 13.25 1.42
C VAL A 41 -4.44 12.55 0.49
N ALA A 42 -4.98 11.42 0.92
CA ALA A 42 -5.92 10.66 0.11
C ALA A 42 -7.09 10.17 0.94
N SER A 43 -8.21 9.93 0.28
CA SER A 43 -9.41 9.34 0.86
C SER A 43 -10.05 8.32 -0.06
N SER A 44 -10.71 7.35 0.55
CA SER A 44 -11.60 6.40 -0.10
C SER A 44 -12.95 6.37 0.60
N GLY A 45 -13.97 5.88 -0.09
CA GLY A 45 -15.32 5.80 0.44
C GLY A 45 -16.26 4.99 -0.44
N PHE A 46 -17.54 5.37 -0.45
CA PHE A 46 -18.56 4.63 -1.20
C PHE A 46 -18.41 4.73 -2.73
N THR A 47 -17.75 5.77 -3.23
CA THR A 47 -17.46 5.89 -4.67
C THR A 47 -16.32 4.96 -5.09
N PRO A 48 -16.26 4.56 -6.37
CA PRO A 48 -15.20 3.69 -6.86
C PRO A 48 -13.81 4.32 -6.89
N ASP A 49 -13.72 5.64 -6.82
CA ASP A 49 -12.45 6.33 -6.96
C ASP A 49 -11.77 6.54 -5.60
N VAL A 50 -10.45 6.41 -5.57
CA VAL A 50 -9.62 6.96 -4.48
C VAL A 50 -9.17 8.34 -4.90
N LYS A 51 -9.49 9.35 -4.09
CA LYS A 51 -9.14 10.74 -4.38
C LYS A 51 -7.87 11.12 -3.66
N VAL A 52 -6.98 11.79 -4.37
CA VAL A 52 -5.68 12.24 -3.86
C VAL A 52 -5.55 13.74 -4.05
N TRP A 53 -5.14 14.42 -2.97
CA TRP A 53 -4.86 15.84 -2.96
C TRP A 53 -3.41 16.10 -2.57
N GLU A 54 -2.82 17.11 -3.16
CA GLU A 54 -1.52 17.65 -2.79
C GLU A 54 -1.69 18.78 -1.78
N VAL A 55 -0.98 18.67 -0.67
CA VAL A 55 -0.84 19.76 0.32
C VAL A 55 0.37 20.60 -0.09
N CYS A 56 0.11 21.81 -0.57
CA CYS A 56 1.16 22.71 -1.05
C CYS A 56 1.64 23.61 0.10
N PHE A 57 2.95 23.57 0.34
CA PHE A 57 3.64 24.48 1.24
C PHE A 57 4.51 25.48 0.44
N SER A 58 4.72 26.67 1.00
CA SER A 58 5.64 27.66 0.46
C SER A 58 7.10 27.21 0.67
N LYS A 59 8.05 27.89 0.01
CA LYS A 59 9.49 27.67 0.26
C LYS A 59 9.91 27.97 1.71
N THR A 60 9.11 28.77 2.43
CA THR A 60 9.31 29.10 3.85
C THR A 60 8.64 28.09 4.78
N GLY A 61 7.97 27.06 4.25
CA GLY A 61 7.29 26.02 5.04
C GLY A 61 5.88 26.40 5.49
N GLU A 62 5.34 27.52 5.01
CA GLU A 62 3.98 27.94 5.34
C GLU A 62 2.97 27.22 4.47
N PHE A 63 1.83 26.84 5.06
CA PHE A 63 0.74 26.24 4.32
C PHE A 63 0.18 27.24 3.30
N LYS A 64 0.02 26.80 2.04
CA LYS A 64 -0.53 27.63 0.98
C LYS A 64 -1.96 27.24 0.65
N GLU A 65 -2.15 26.00 0.20
CA GLU A 65 -3.43 25.50 -0.26
C GLU A 65 -3.39 23.97 -0.37
N VAL A 66 -4.56 23.35 -0.47
CA VAL A 66 -4.70 21.95 -0.86
C VAL A 66 -5.34 21.88 -2.24
N LYS A 67 -4.69 21.19 -3.17
CA LYS A 67 -5.15 21.03 -4.56
C LYS A 67 -5.43 19.58 -4.88
N ARG A 68 -6.48 19.30 -5.64
CA ARG A 68 -6.74 17.95 -6.17
C ARG A 68 -5.61 17.59 -7.11
N ALA A 69 -4.95 16.46 -6.85
CA ALA A 69 -3.80 16.00 -7.62
C ALA A 69 -4.27 15.03 -8.71
N PHE A 70 -4.75 13.86 -8.32
CA PHE A 70 -5.22 12.83 -9.23
C PHE A 70 -6.21 11.89 -8.51
N GLU A 71 -6.82 10.99 -9.26
CA GLU A 71 -7.74 9.98 -8.75
C GLU A 71 -7.39 8.61 -9.31
N LEU A 72 -7.57 7.58 -8.50
CA LEU A 72 -7.44 6.19 -8.93
C LEU A 72 -8.80 5.71 -9.44
N LYS A 73 -9.02 5.84 -10.75
CA LYS A 73 -10.26 5.42 -11.43
C LYS A 73 -10.09 4.01 -11.98
N GLY A 74 -11.05 3.12 -11.72
CA GLY A 74 -11.06 1.79 -12.34
C GLY A 74 -11.73 0.68 -11.53
N HIS A 75 -12.06 0.95 -10.27
CA HIS A 75 -12.98 0.09 -9.53
C HIS A 75 -14.42 0.30 -9.99
N THR A 76 -15.27 -0.69 -9.77
CA THR A 76 -16.70 -0.61 -10.12
C THR A 76 -17.60 -0.38 -8.92
N SER A 77 -17.05 -0.50 -7.71
CA SER A 77 -17.75 -0.31 -6.43
C SER A 77 -16.85 0.42 -5.43
N GLY A 78 -17.41 0.74 -4.25
CA GLY A 78 -16.74 1.50 -3.21
C GLY A 78 -15.44 0.85 -2.71
N VAL A 79 -14.46 1.70 -2.43
CA VAL A 79 -13.11 1.30 -1.99
C VAL A 79 -13.03 1.33 -0.47
N PHE A 80 -12.81 0.16 0.15
CA PHE A 80 -12.76 0.04 1.60
C PHE A 80 -11.48 0.62 2.19
N SER A 81 -10.33 0.30 1.60
CA SER A 81 -9.02 0.69 2.11
C SER A 81 -8.04 0.88 0.96
N PHE A 82 -6.99 1.64 1.23
CA PHE A 82 -5.88 1.83 0.32
C PHE A 82 -4.59 2.11 1.09
N ALA A 83 -3.43 1.88 0.47
CA ALA A 83 -2.12 2.13 1.07
C ALA A 83 -1.15 2.75 0.06
N PHE A 84 -0.26 3.60 0.57
CA PHE A 84 0.89 4.12 -0.17
C PHE A 84 2.11 3.22 0.03
N SER A 85 2.92 3.08 -1.00
CA SER A 85 4.29 2.58 -0.88
C SER A 85 5.21 3.63 -0.25
N ASN A 86 6.20 3.15 0.50
CA ASN A 86 7.09 3.95 1.33
C ASN A 86 8.46 4.22 0.67
N ASP A 87 8.72 3.73 -0.55
CA ASP A 87 9.99 3.99 -1.21
C ASP A 87 10.10 5.46 -1.65
N SER A 88 10.96 6.20 -0.96
CA SER A 88 11.24 7.62 -1.17
C SER A 88 11.80 7.96 -2.55
N THR A 89 12.21 6.96 -3.34
CA THR A 89 13.26 7.22 -4.33
C THR A 89 12.83 7.06 -5.80
N ARG A 90 11.97 6.10 -6.17
CA ARG A 90 11.62 5.90 -7.61
C ARG A 90 10.24 5.34 -7.94
N ARG A 91 9.48 4.78 -6.99
CA ARG A 91 8.16 4.17 -7.26
C ARG A 91 7.13 4.67 -6.26
N ARG A 92 6.23 5.52 -6.73
CA ARG A 92 5.07 5.94 -5.94
C ARG A 92 3.95 4.99 -6.26
N GLU A 93 3.99 3.80 -5.68
CA GLU A 93 2.92 2.83 -5.88
C GLU A 93 1.81 3.03 -4.85
N MET A 94 0.57 2.82 -5.28
CA MET A 94 -0.60 2.81 -4.41
C MET A 94 -1.39 1.53 -4.64
N ALA A 95 -1.86 0.92 -3.57
CA ALA A 95 -2.73 -0.24 -3.64
C ALA A 95 -4.11 0.11 -3.07
N SER A 96 -5.17 -0.38 -3.71
CA SER A 96 -6.57 -0.17 -3.30
C SER A 96 -7.32 -1.50 -3.28
N VAL A 97 -8.23 -1.68 -2.31
CA VAL A 97 -9.14 -2.83 -2.22
C VAL A 97 -10.59 -2.37 -2.24
N SER A 98 -11.40 -3.02 -3.07
CA SER A 98 -12.77 -2.60 -3.36
C SER A 98 -13.76 -3.70 -3.08
N ARG A 99 -15.02 -3.29 -2.87
CA ARG A 99 -16.18 -4.16 -2.76
C ARG A 99 -16.51 -4.88 -4.08
N ASP A 100 -15.91 -4.46 -5.19
CA ASP A 100 -16.05 -5.17 -6.48
C ASP A 100 -15.38 -6.56 -6.51
N GLY A 101 -14.71 -6.95 -5.43
CA GLY A 101 -14.03 -8.22 -5.33
C GLY A 101 -12.63 -8.20 -5.96
N THR A 102 -12.05 -7.00 -6.16
CA THR A 102 -10.71 -6.84 -6.69
C THR A 102 -9.87 -5.92 -5.83
N TRP A 103 -8.57 -6.14 -5.88
CA TRP A 103 -7.59 -5.16 -5.46
C TRP A 103 -6.75 -4.74 -6.67
N LYS A 104 -6.28 -3.49 -6.65
CA LYS A 104 -5.52 -2.89 -7.75
C LYS A 104 -4.26 -2.25 -7.23
N LEU A 105 -3.18 -2.39 -7.98
CA LEU A 105 -1.91 -1.72 -7.75
C LEU A 105 -1.67 -0.69 -8.86
N TRP A 106 -1.32 0.52 -8.48
CA TRP A 106 -1.19 1.68 -9.35
C TRP A 106 0.22 2.26 -9.27
N ASP A 107 0.80 2.58 -10.41
CA ASP A 107 1.96 3.46 -10.48
C ASP A 107 1.51 4.92 -10.54
N CYS A 108 1.84 5.66 -9.49
CA CYS A 108 1.53 7.08 -9.35
C CYS A 108 2.79 7.95 -9.56
N ASN A 109 3.83 7.43 -10.22
CA ASN A 109 4.96 8.24 -10.67
C ASN A 109 4.61 9.06 -11.92
N ILE A 110 3.64 9.96 -11.75
CA ILE A 110 3.02 10.74 -12.83
C ILE A 110 3.23 12.24 -12.61
N GLU A 111 3.31 12.97 -13.72
CA GLU A 111 3.24 14.43 -13.72
C GLU A 111 1.77 14.87 -13.75
N TYR A 112 1.09 14.75 -12.61
CA TYR A 112 -0.33 15.15 -12.48
C TYR A 112 -0.58 16.63 -12.81
N GLN A 113 0.43 17.51 -12.70
CA GLN A 113 0.34 18.90 -13.16
C GLN A 113 0.12 19.03 -14.68
N LYS A 114 0.55 18.04 -15.45
CA LYS A 114 0.32 17.96 -16.90
C LYS A 114 -0.92 17.12 -17.25
N GLY A 115 -1.71 16.73 -16.26
CA GLY A 115 -2.93 15.93 -16.45
C GLY A 115 -2.67 14.44 -16.73
N GLN A 116 -1.49 13.92 -16.40
CA GLN A 116 -1.25 12.47 -16.48
C GLN A 116 -2.08 11.75 -15.42
N GLU A 117 -2.67 10.62 -15.80
CA GLU A 117 -3.42 9.74 -14.89
C GLU A 117 -2.55 8.56 -14.41
N PRO A 118 -2.78 8.03 -13.20
CA PRO A 118 -2.07 6.88 -12.67
C PRO A 118 -2.22 5.64 -13.55
N TYR A 119 -1.15 4.85 -13.68
CA TYR A 119 -1.15 3.65 -14.50
C TYR A 119 -1.49 2.42 -13.67
N LEU A 120 -2.43 1.60 -14.13
CA LEU A 120 -2.77 0.33 -13.49
C LEU A 120 -1.67 -0.71 -13.76
N LEU A 121 -0.94 -1.11 -12.72
CA LEU A 121 0.12 -2.12 -12.81
C LEU A 121 -0.45 -3.53 -12.80
N THR A 122 -1.33 -3.82 -11.84
CA THR A 122 -1.82 -5.18 -11.61
C THR A 122 -3.21 -5.13 -10.97
N THR A 123 -4.06 -6.07 -11.35
CA THR A 123 -5.34 -6.33 -10.68
C THR A 123 -5.28 -7.76 -10.15
N GLY A 124 -5.61 -7.95 -8.87
CA GLY A 124 -5.81 -9.27 -8.29
C GLY A 124 -7.26 -9.45 -7.85
N GLU A 125 -7.72 -10.70 -7.93
CA GLU A 125 -9.05 -11.08 -7.46
C GLU A 125 -9.00 -11.34 -5.95
N PHE A 126 -9.92 -10.71 -5.23
CA PHE A 126 -10.11 -10.91 -3.81
C PHE A 126 -11.60 -10.73 -3.49
N PRO A 127 -12.37 -11.83 -3.38
CA PRO A 127 -13.80 -11.74 -3.11
C PRO A 127 -14.03 -11.11 -1.74
N CYS A 128 -14.36 -9.82 -1.75
CA CYS A 128 -14.45 -8.97 -0.58
C CYS A 128 -15.91 -8.59 -0.35
N THR A 129 -16.60 -9.30 0.55
CA THR A 129 -17.99 -8.99 0.92
C THR A 129 -18.09 -8.01 2.10
N THR A 130 -17.00 -7.89 2.86
CA THR A 130 -16.88 -7.22 4.16
C THR A 130 -15.77 -6.16 4.14
N PRO A 131 -15.78 -5.18 5.05
CA PRO A 131 -14.73 -4.17 5.12
C PRO A 131 -13.36 -4.82 5.36
N SER A 132 -12.42 -4.53 4.48
CA SER A 132 -11.07 -5.10 4.51
C SER A 132 -10.01 -4.03 4.67
N CYS A 133 -8.94 -4.38 5.39
CA CYS A 133 -7.76 -3.52 5.55
C CYS A 133 -6.70 -3.93 4.54
N LEU A 134 -5.94 -2.96 4.03
CA LEU A 134 -4.88 -3.21 3.06
C LEU A 134 -3.58 -2.57 3.52
N ALA A 135 -2.48 -3.32 3.40
CA ALA A 135 -1.13 -2.83 3.57
C ALA A 135 -0.28 -3.16 2.35
N LEU A 136 0.53 -2.20 1.91
CA LEU A 136 1.49 -2.37 0.82
C LEU A 136 2.90 -2.41 1.39
N SER A 137 3.73 -3.33 0.91
CA SER A 137 5.14 -3.35 1.29
C SER A 137 5.86 -2.12 0.73
N PRO A 138 6.90 -1.60 1.41
CA PRO A 138 7.66 -0.44 0.95
C PRO A 138 8.27 -0.60 -0.45
N ASP A 139 8.54 -1.84 -0.88
CA ASP A 139 9.07 -2.16 -2.21
C ASP A 139 7.99 -2.37 -3.28
N GLY A 140 6.69 -2.32 -2.91
CA GLY A 140 5.56 -2.50 -3.81
C GLY A 140 5.30 -3.95 -4.25
N ARG A 141 6.14 -4.90 -3.82
CA ARG A 141 6.10 -6.29 -4.29
C ARG A 141 5.08 -7.15 -3.58
N THR A 142 4.60 -6.73 -2.42
CA THR A 142 3.75 -7.54 -1.55
C THR A 142 2.57 -6.72 -1.09
N VAL A 143 1.37 -7.24 -1.31
CA VAL A 143 0.11 -6.63 -0.86
C VAL A 143 -0.49 -7.57 0.18
N ALA A 144 -0.71 -7.07 1.40
CA ALA A 144 -1.42 -7.81 2.43
C ALA A 144 -2.83 -7.24 2.57
N ILE A 145 -3.83 -8.12 2.52
CA ILE A 145 -5.23 -7.79 2.67
C ILE A 145 -5.77 -8.61 3.84
N ALA A 146 -6.32 -7.93 4.84
CA ALA A 146 -7.03 -8.59 5.94
C ALA A 146 -8.52 -8.50 5.71
N ASN A 147 -9.20 -9.62 5.91
CA ASN A 147 -10.65 -9.70 5.93
C ASN A 147 -11.08 -10.47 7.17
N GLU A 148 -11.82 -9.80 8.06
CA GLU A 148 -12.23 -10.34 9.36
C GLU A 148 -11.03 -10.94 10.10
N GLU A 149 -10.93 -12.27 10.17
CA GLU A 149 -9.90 -13.01 10.91
C GLU A 149 -8.74 -13.51 10.01
N ASP A 150 -8.90 -13.40 8.70
CA ASP A 150 -7.98 -13.96 7.71
C ASP A 150 -7.04 -12.89 7.14
N ILE A 151 -5.78 -13.26 6.92
CA ILE A 151 -4.79 -12.42 6.22
C ILE A 151 -4.40 -13.10 4.91
N HIS A 152 -4.60 -12.39 3.81
CA HIS A 152 -4.22 -12.81 2.47
C HIS A 152 -3.02 -11.98 2.01
N VAL A 153 -1.93 -12.64 1.63
CA VAL A 153 -0.73 -11.98 1.13
C VAL A 153 -0.57 -12.31 -0.34
N PHE A 154 -0.61 -11.27 -1.18
CA PHE A 154 -0.51 -11.35 -2.62
C PHE A 154 0.84 -10.85 -3.13
N CYS A 155 1.26 -11.38 -4.27
CA CYS A 155 2.34 -10.81 -5.05
C CYS A 155 1.84 -9.61 -5.86
N GLY A 156 2.40 -8.42 -5.59
CA GLY A 156 2.03 -7.17 -6.26
C GLY A 156 2.26 -7.16 -7.77
N ARG A 157 3.16 -8.02 -8.27
CA ARG A 157 3.52 -8.09 -9.69
C ARG A 157 2.66 -9.05 -10.51
N THR A 158 2.35 -10.21 -9.95
CA THR A 158 1.57 -11.24 -10.66
C THR A 158 0.09 -11.21 -10.30
N GLY A 159 -0.28 -10.56 -9.20
CA GLY A 159 -1.62 -10.58 -8.66
C GLY A 159 -1.98 -11.90 -7.96
N SER A 160 -1.05 -12.84 -7.90
CA SER A 160 -1.28 -14.19 -7.36
C SER A 160 -1.26 -14.19 -5.83
N LEU A 161 -2.11 -15.03 -5.23
CA LEU A 161 -2.08 -15.29 -3.79
C LEU A 161 -0.83 -16.09 -3.44
N ASN A 162 0.02 -15.55 -2.58
CA ASN A 162 1.23 -16.23 -2.11
C ASN A 162 0.92 -17.07 -0.86
N VAL A 163 0.32 -16.46 0.15
CA VAL A 163 0.02 -17.09 1.44
C VAL A 163 -1.34 -16.65 1.93
N LYS A 164 -2.09 -17.58 2.50
CA LYS A 164 -3.29 -17.31 3.28
C LYS A 164 -3.04 -17.76 4.72
N PHE A 165 -3.22 -16.84 5.66
CA PHE A 165 -3.30 -17.16 7.08
C PHE A 165 -4.78 -17.18 7.47
N GLU A 166 -5.29 -18.36 7.79
CA GLU A 166 -6.67 -18.56 8.22
C GLU A 166 -6.76 -18.50 9.75
N GLN A 167 -7.82 -17.87 10.26
CA GLN A 167 -8.11 -17.79 11.71
C GLN A 167 -6.90 -17.38 12.53
N VAL A 168 -6.25 -16.28 12.11
CA VAL A 168 -5.08 -15.74 12.81
C VAL A 168 -5.40 -15.42 14.26
N HIS A 169 -6.63 -14.98 14.53
CA HIS A 169 -7.13 -14.67 15.85
C HIS A 169 -8.66 -14.75 15.86
N SER A 170 -9.26 -14.87 17.06
CA SER A 170 -10.73 -14.91 17.26
C SER A 170 -11.43 -13.55 17.17
N GLU A 171 -10.71 -12.48 16.85
CA GLU A 171 -11.25 -11.13 16.75
C GLU A 171 -10.87 -10.54 15.39
N PRO A 172 -11.69 -9.63 14.83
CA PRO A 172 -11.43 -9.08 13.52
C PRO A 172 -10.20 -8.16 13.54
N ILE A 173 -9.42 -8.24 12.46
CA ILE A 173 -8.26 -7.40 12.23
C ILE A 173 -8.74 -5.99 11.91
N VAL A 174 -8.26 -5.02 12.68
CA VAL A 174 -8.66 -3.61 12.57
C VAL A 174 -7.72 -2.85 11.65
N ASN A 175 -6.44 -3.23 11.59
CA ASN A 175 -5.47 -2.57 10.73
C ASN A 175 -4.27 -3.47 10.39
N LEU A 176 -3.66 -3.21 9.24
CA LEU A 176 -2.43 -3.84 8.78
C LEU A 176 -1.40 -2.78 8.43
N GLN A 177 -0.14 -3.01 8.79
CA GLN A 177 0.95 -2.13 8.39
C GLN A 177 2.26 -2.90 8.19
N PHE A 178 2.94 -2.65 7.08
CA PHE A 178 4.31 -3.11 6.90
C PHE A 178 5.29 -2.19 7.63
N SER A 179 6.31 -2.82 8.21
CA SER A 179 7.51 -2.12 8.67
C SER A 179 8.17 -1.31 7.54
N PRO A 180 8.82 -0.17 7.84
CA PRO A 180 9.48 0.67 6.82
C PRO A 180 10.58 -0.05 6.04
N ASN A 181 11.19 -1.08 6.63
CA ASN A 181 12.20 -1.92 5.96
C ASN A 181 11.59 -3.11 5.20
N GLY A 182 10.27 -3.28 5.23
CA GLY A 182 9.54 -4.36 4.56
C GLY A 182 9.75 -5.75 5.14
N SER A 183 10.44 -5.89 6.28
CA SER A 183 10.81 -7.20 6.87
C SER A 183 9.69 -7.83 7.69
N TYR A 184 8.81 -7.00 8.25
CA TYR A 184 7.71 -7.40 9.12
C TYR A 184 6.37 -6.82 8.64
N LEU A 185 5.30 -7.58 8.87
CA LEU A 185 3.90 -7.16 8.78
C LEU A 185 3.31 -7.15 10.18
N ALA A 186 2.80 -6.01 10.63
CA ALA A 186 2.05 -5.89 11.88
C ALA A 186 0.55 -5.92 11.59
N ALA A 187 -0.18 -6.74 12.34
CA ALA A 187 -1.64 -6.80 12.34
C ALA A 187 -2.18 -6.39 13.72
N ALA A 188 -3.02 -5.37 13.75
CA ALA A 188 -3.70 -4.92 14.95
C ALA A 188 -5.03 -5.67 15.08
N VAL A 189 -5.18 -6.43 16.17
CA VAL A 189 -6.33 -7.30 16.42
C VAL A 189 -6.84 -7.05 17.82
N GLY A 190 -7.96 -6.35 17.94
CA GLY A 190 -8.52 -5.98 19.24
C GLY A 190 -7.52 -5.28 20.16
N LYS A 191 -7.09 -5.98 21.20
CA LYS A 191 -6.08 -5.52 22.19
C LYS A 191 -4.65 -5.99 21.89
N HIS A 192 -4.46 -6.83 20.88
CA HIS A 192 -3.21 -7.46 20.54
C HIS A 192 -2.63 -6.88 19.24
N VAL A 193 -1.29 -6.92 19.14
CA VAL A 193 -0.58 -6.64 17.90
C VAL A 193 0.24 -7.87 17.56
N LEU A 194 -0.07 -8.48 16.43
CA LEU A 194 0.63 -9.64 15.89
C LEU A 194 1.68 -9.16 14.90
N VAL A 195 2.88 -9.72 14.96
CA VAL A 195 3.99 -9.35 14.08
C VAL A 195 4.43 -10.59 13.31
N PHE A 196 4.29 -10.53 11.99
CA PHE A 196 4.66 -11.61 11.07
C PHE A 196 5.94 -11.24 10.33
N HIS A 197 6.81 -12.23 10.11
CA HIS A 197 7.91 -12.09 9.18
C HIS A 197 7.38 -12.06 7.74
N ASN A 198 7.82 -11.08 6.94
CA ASN A 198 7.43 -10.95 5.54
C ASN A 198 8.20 -11.92 4.63
N VAL A 199 8.08 -13.22 4.92
CA VAL A 199 8.66 -14.31 4.10
C VAL A 199 8.20 -14.22 2.64
N PRO A 200 6.92 -13.92 2.33
CA PRO A 200 6.46 -13.77 0.94
C PRO A 200 7.18 -12.63 0.21
N GLY A 201 7.47 -11.53 0.89
CA GLY A 201 8.26 -10.43 0.33
C GLY A 201 9.65 -10.88 -0.09
N PHE A 202 10.36 -11.63 0.76
CA PHE A 202 11.67 -12.19 0.40
C PHE A 202 11.60 -13.13 -0.81
N GLN A 203 10.58 -14.00 -0.90
CA GLN A 203 10.38 -14.87 -2.07
C GLN A 203 10.16 -14.06 -3.35
N ASN A 204 9.30 -13.04 -3.29
CA ASN A 204 9.05 -12.14 -4.42
C ASN A 204 10.34 -11.40 -4.84
N THR A 205 11.16 -10.96 -3.88
CA THR A 205 12.43 -10.30 -4.19
C THR A 205 13.41 -11.23 -4.92
N ILE A 206 13.45 -12.51 -4.53
CA ILE A 206 14.31 -13.50 -5.17
C ILE A 206 13.85 -13.74 -6.61
N GLY A 207 12.54 -13.91 -6.83
CA GLY A 207 11.97 -14.09 -8.17
C GLY A 207 12.31 -12.92 -9.11
N ASP A 208 12.19 -11.69 -8.62
CA ASP A 208 12.57 -10.49 -9.36
C ASP A 208 14.07 -10.43 -9.70
N LEU A 209 14.93 -10.80 -8.76
CA LEU A 209 16.38 -10.82 -8.98
C LEU A 209 16.77 -11.90 -10.00
N GLU A 210 16.12 -13.07 -9.95
CA GLU A 210 16.33 -14.15 -10.91
C GLU A 210 15.93 -13.74 -12.33
N GLU A 211 14.81 -13.05 -12.50
CA GLU A 211 14.42 -12.51 -13.81
C GLU A 211 15.38 -11.43 -14.31
N ARG A 212 15.81 -10.51 -13.44
CA ARG A 212 16.82 -9.49 -13.80
C ARG A 212 18.13 -10.15 -14.22
N LYS A 213 18.51 -11.25 -13.57
CA LYS A 213 19.71 -12.01 -13.93
C LYS A 213 19.57 -12.65 -15.31
N LYS A 214 18.40 -13.21 -15.64
CA LYS A 214 18.10 -13.78 -16.97
C LYS A 214 18.21 -12.70 -18.06
N ASN A 215 17.69 -11.50 -17.78
CA ASN A 215 17.67 -10.39 -18.74
C ASN A 215 19.00 -9.61 -18.81
N ALA A 216 19.91 -9.80 -17.85
CA ALA A 216 21.20 -9.12 -17.84
C ALA A 216 22.10 -9.61 -18.98
N THR A 217 22.69 -8.68 -19.72
CA THR A 217 23.62 -8.95 -20.83
C THR A 217 25.07 -9.08 -20.37
N ASN A 218 25.48 -8.32 -19.36
CA ASN A 218 26.85 -8.31 -18.86
C ASN A 218 27.09 -9.38 -17.79
N GLN A 219 28.21 -10.09 -17.89
CA GLN A 219 28.59 -11.13 -16.94
C GLN A 219 28.80 -10.57 -15.52
N SER A 220 29.43 -9.40 -15.39
CA SER A 220 29.61 -8.74 -14.09
C SER A 220 28.29 -8.39 -13.39
N ILE A 221 27.26 -8.03 -14.15
CA ILE A 221 25.91 -7.75 -13.62
C ILE A 221 25.25 -9.06 -13.16
N ARG A 222 25.43 -10.15 -13.92
CA ARG A 222 24.92 -11.47 -13.53
C ARG A 222 25.56 -12.00 -12.26
N ASP A 223 26.87 -11.81 -12.10
CA ASP A 223 27.60 -12.26 -10.91
C ASP A 223 27.18 -11.46 -9.67
N ARG A 224 26.99 -10.14 -9.81
CA ARG A 224 26.45 -9.30 -8.73
C ARG A 224 25.03 -9.69 -8.34
N LEU A 225 24.15 -9.94 -9.31
CA LEU A 225 22.78 -10.38 -9.05
C LEU A 225 22.74 -11.77 -8.42
N GLN A 226 23.65 -12.67 -8.81
CA GLN A 226 23.78 -13.98 -8.20
C GLN A 226 24.14 -13.89 -6.72
N LEU A 227 25.11 -13.04 -6.37
CA LEU A 227 25.50 -12.83 -4.98
C LEU A 227 24.32 -12.30 -4.13
N GLN A 228 23.54 -11.35 -4.68
CA GLN A 228 22.32 -10.85 -4.02
C GLN A 228 21.24 -11.93 -3.85
N ILE A 229 21.09 -12.82 -4.82
CA ILE A 229 20.15 -13.96 -4.73
C ILE A 229 20.59 -14.92 -3.63
N ASP A 230 21.88 -15.23 -3.55
CA ASP A 230 22.41 -16.16 -2.55
C ASP A 230 22.30 -15.59 -1.14
N GLU A 231 22.59 -14.30 -0.94
CA GLU A 231 22.34 -13.59 0.31
C GLU A 231 20.85 -13.63 0.70
N ALA A 232 19.94 -13.29 -0.22
CA ALA A 232 18.51 -13.30 0.04
C ALA A 232 17.99 -14.70 0.38
N ARG A 233 18.47 -15.75 -0.31
CA ARG A 233 18.13 -17.15 0.00
C ARG A 233 18.65 -17.59 1.36
N SER A 234 19.85 -17.15 1.76
CA SER A 234 20.40 -17.44 3.08
C SER A 234 19.57 -16.80 4.19
N ALA A 235 19.15 -15.55 4.01
CA ALA A 235 18.26 -14.85 4.94
C ALA A 235 16.90 -15.57 5.06
N LEU A 236 16.31 -15.98 3.93
CA LEU A 236 15.05 -16.72 3.92
C LEU A 236 15.15 -18.06 4.67
N LYS A 237 16.23 -18.82 4.47
CA LYS A 237 16.47 -20.07 5.21
C LYS A 237 16.60 -19.82 6.72
N SER A 238 17.28 -18.75 7.13
CA SER A 238 17.44 -18.41 8.54
C SER A 238 16.13 -18.04 9.24
N LEU A 239 15.18 -17.47 8.49
CA LEU A 239 13.84 -17.15 9.00
C LEU A 239 12.99 -18.43 9.14
N GLN A 240 13.01 -19.30 8.13
CA GLN A 240 12.27 -20.57 8.18
C GLN A 240 12.74 -21.51 9.30
N LEU A 241 14.03 -21.48 9.65
CA LEU A 241 14.59 -22.27 10.75
C LEU A 241 14.22 -21.75 12.15
N LYS A 242 13.75 -20.50 12.27
CA LYS A 242 13.31 -19.94 13.56
C LYS A 242 11.84 -20.23 13.87
N ASP A 243 11.06 -20.54 12.83
CA ASP A 243 9.63 -20.84 12.92
C ASP A 243 9.35 -22.36 13.07
N SER A 244 10.40 -23.21 13.01
CA SER A 244 10.36 -24.68 13.19
C SER A 244 10.81 -25.11 14.58
#